data_AF-A0A917TGF2-F1
#
_entry.id   AF-A0A917TGF2-F1
#
_cell.length_a   1.000
_cell.length_b   1.000
_cell.length_c   1.000
_cell.angle_alpha   90.00
_cell.angle_beta   90.00
_cell.angle_gamma   90.00
#
_symmetry.space_group_name_H-M   'P 1'
#
loop_
_entity.id
_entity.type
_entity.pdbx_description
1 polymer ?
#
loop_
_entity_poly.entity_id
_entity_poly.type
_entity_poly.pdbx_seq_one_letter_code
_entity_poly.pdbx_strand_id
1 'polypeptide(L)'
;MREWLVLAAVGAGTYLMRVAFLLPGRGAAPAPVRRALPHIGPAVLGALVTPALLLPAGDASVLPTLAAAFVCALVWWRSRNTPVALVTGLLTAWAALSVL
;
A
#
# COMPACT_ATOMS: atom_id res chain seq x y z
N MET A 1 12.15 -17.33 -21.07
CA MET A 1 11.27 -16.87 -22.19
C MET A 1 9.77 -17.05 -21.88
N ARG A 2 9.31 -18.21 -21.36
CA ARG A 2 7.91 -18.38 -20.91
C ARG A 2 7.50 -17.41 -19.79
N GLU A 3 8.42 -17.02 -18.93
CA GLU A 3 8.14 -16.16 -17.77
C GLU A 3 7.72 -14.75 -18.18
N TRP A 4 8.28 -14.24 -19.29
CA TRP A 4 7.86 -12.97 -19.89
C TRP A 4 6.43 -13.02 -20.41
N LEU A 5 6.01 -14.15 -20.99
CA LEU A 5 4.63 -14.34 -21.44
C LEU A 5 3.66 -14.43 -20.27
N VAL A 6 4.06 -15.06 -19.16
CA VAL A 6 3.25 -15.12 -17.93
C VAL A 6 3.09 -13.73 -17.32
N LEU A 7 4.19 -12.97 -17.17
CA LEU A 7 4.15 -11.58 -16.70
C LEU A 7 3.26 -10.71 -17.59
N ALA A 8 3.41 -10.82 -18.91
CA ALA A 8 2.59 -10.07 -19.86
C ALA A 8 1.10 -10.45 -19.75
N ALA A 9 0.78 -11.73 -19.63
CA ALA A 9 -0.60 -12.22 -19.49
C ALA A 9 -1.24 -11.74 -18.17
N VAL A 10 -0.52 -11.85 -17.05
CA VAL A 10 -1.00 -11.38 -15.74
C VAL A 10 -1.17 -9.86 -15.73
N GLY A 11 -0.19 -9.12 -16.27
CA GLY A 11 -0.26 -7.67 -16.39
C GLY A 11 -1.44 -7.22 -17.26
N ALA A 12 -1.59 -7.83 -18.44
CA ALA A 12 -2.69 -7.55 -19.35
C ALA A 12 -4.04 -7.90 -18.72
N GLY A 13 -4.18 -9.07 -18.09
CA GLY A 13 -5.41 -9.48 -17.41
C GLY A 13 -5.81 -8.53 -16.28
N THR A 14 -4.84 -8.06 -15.49
CA THR A 14 -5.08 -7.09 -14.40
C THR A 14 -5.56 -5.75 -14.95
N TYR A 15 -4.94 -5.25 -16.02
CA TYR A 15 -5.35 -4.00 -16.66
C TYR A 15 -6.70 -4.13 -17.35
N LEU A 16 -6.94 -5.21 -18.10
CA LEU A 16 -8.21 -5.49 -18.74
C LEU A 16 -9.35 -5.56 -17.73
N MET A 17 -9.14 -6.21 -16.57
CA MET A 17 -10.11 -6.24 -15.47
C MET A 17 -10.43 -4.82 -14.97
N ARG A 18 -9.42 -3.96 -14.80
CA ARG A 18 -9.63 -2.55 -14.37
C ARG A 18 -10.33 -1.71 -15.44
N VAL A 19 -9.97 -1.89 -16.70
CA VAL A 19 -10.57 -1.16 -17.84
C VAL A 19 -11.99 -1.66 -18.13
N ALA A 20 -12.30 -2.92 -17.85
CA ALA A 20 -13.65 -3.47 -17.94
C ALA A 20 -14.63 -2.79 -16.98
N PHE A 21 -14.17 -2.15 -15.89
CA PHE A 21 -15.02 -1.30 -15.05
C PHE A 21 -15.33 0.06 -15.69
N LEU A 22 -14.53 0.52 -16.66
CA LEU A 22 -14.75 1.77 -17.39
C LEU A 22 -15.63 1.60 -18.64
N LEU A 23 -15.70 0.38 -19.21
CA LEU A 23 -16.44 0.11 -20.45
C LEU A 23 -17.98 0.16 -20.34
N PRO A 24 -18.64 -0.25 -19.24
CA PRO A 24 -20.08 -0.08 -19.08
C PRO A 24 -20.39 1.40 -18.92
N GLY A 25 -20.80 2.02 -20.02
CA GLY A 25 -21.10 3.44 -20.09
C GLY A 25 -22.03 3.89 -18.97
N ARG A 26 -21.59 4.90 -18.21
CA ARG A 26 -22.44 5.76 -17.37
C ARG A 26 -23.40 5.10 -16.36
N GLY A 27 -23.28 3.80 -16.10
CA GLY A 27 -23.92 3.15 -14.97
C GLY A 27 -23.19 3.57 -13.70
N ALA A 28 -23.51 4.76 -13.17
CA ALA A 28 -22.91 5.27 -11.94
C ALA A 28 -22.93 4.16 -10.89
N ALA A 29 -21.73 3.77 -10.41
CA ALA A 29 -21.63 2.85 -9.30
C ALA A 29 -22.63 3.26 -8.21
N PRO A 30 -23.37 2.32 -7.60
CA PRO A 30 -24.40 2.63 -6.61
C PRO A 30 -23.86 3.65 -5.62
N ALA A 31 -24.67 4.62 -5.21
CA ALA A 31 -24.26 5.70 -4.29
C ALA A 31 -23.34 5.26 -3.13
N PRO A 32 -23.55 4.10 -2.45
CA PRO A 32 -22.61 3.61 -1.43
C PRO A 32 -21.22 3.27 -1.98
N VAL A 33 -21.12 2.60 -3.13
CA VAL A 33 -19.85 2.19 -3.75
C VAL A 33 -19.03 3.42 -4.18
N ARG A 34 -19.71 4.42 -4.73
CA ARG A 34 -19.06 5.67 -5.17
C ARG A 34 -18.52 6.51 -4.02
N ARG A 35 -19.15 6.44 -2.85
CA ARG A 35 -18.65 7.06 -1.61
C ARG A 35 -17.46 6.29 -1.03
N ALA A 36 -17.41 4.97 -1.20
CA ALA A 36 -16.31 4.14 -0.73
C ALA A 36 -15.06 4.18 -1.63
N LEU A 37 -15.23 4.41 -2.95
CA LEU A 37 -14.14 4.45 -3.95
C LEU A 37 -12.94 5.34 -3.55
N PRO A 38 -13.12 6.58 -3.05
CA PRO A 38 -12.02 7.42 -2.58
C PRO A 38 -11.26 6.85 -1.37
N HIS A 39 -11.86 5.92 -0.61
CA HIS A 39 -11.26 5.34 0.60
C HIS A 39 -10.51 4.03 0.31
N ILE A 40 -10.60 3.49 -0.91
CA ILE A 40 -9.91 2.25 -1.28
C ILE A 40 -8.39 2.42 -1.17
N GLY A 41 -7.84 3.54 -1.67
CA GLY A 41 -6.40 3.82 -1.58
C GLY A 41 -5.86 3.71 -0.15
N PRO A 42 -6.36 4.52 0.81
CA PRO A 42 -5.90 4.44 2.19
C PRO A 42 -6.27 3.12 2.88
N ALA A 43 -7.42 2.51 2.56
CA ALA A 43 -7.82 1.22 3.15
C ALA A 43 -6.89 0.07 2.73
N VAL A 44 -6.49 0.02 1.45
CA VAL A 44 -5.56 -0.98 0.94
C VAL A 44 -4.18 -0.80 1.57
N LEU A 45 -3.70 0.44 1.69
CA LEU A 45 -2.45 0.71 2.41
C LEU A 45 -2.52 0.23 3.87
N GLY A 46 -3.62 0.51 4.57
CA GLY A 46 -3.86 -0.02 5.91
C GLY A 46 -3.82 -1.55 5.95
N ALA A 47 -4.56 -2.20 5.05
CA ALA A 47 -4.63 -3.66 4.96
C ALA A 47 -3.28 -4.33 4.62
N LEU A 48 -2.40 -3.64 3.89
CA LEU A 48 -1.04 -4.11 3.62
C LEU A 48 -0.09 -3.89 4.80
N VAL A 49 -0.20 -2.75 5.47
CA VAL A 49 0.69 -2.38 6.58
C VAL A 49 0.34 -3.15 7.85
N THR A 50 -0.93 -3.36 8.16
CA THR A 50 -1.38 -4.08 9.37
C THR A 50 -0.71 -5.45 9.56
N PRO A 51 -0.75 -6.38 8.59
CA PRO A 51 -0.07 -7.68 8.74
C PRO A 51 1.46 -7.51 8.80
N ALA A 52 2.03 -6.55 8.07
CA ALA A 52 3.47 -6.28 8.11
C ALA A 52 3.94 -5.79 9.49
N LEU A 53 3.08 -5.11 10.26
CA LEU A 53 3.38 -4.68 11.63
C LEU A 53 3.17 -5.79 12.66
N LEU A 54 2.10 -6.58 12.51
CA LEU A 54 1.71 -7.60 13.49
C LEU A 54 2.52 -8.89 13.36
N LEU A 55 2.81 -9.30 12.13
CA LEU A 55 3.63 -10.48 11.82
C LEU A 55 4.77 -10.05 10.91
N PRO A 56 5.88 -9.54 11.48
CA PRO A 56 7.07 -9.26 10.70
C PRO A 56 7.53 -10.55 10.00
N ALA A 57 7.76 -10.49 8.71
CA ALA A 57 8.34 -11.61 7.98
C ALA A 57 9.85 -11.69 8.26
N GLY A 58 10.34 -12.85 8.70
CA GLY A 58 11.77 -13.10 8.95
C GLY A 58 12.25 -12.78 10.37
N ASP A 59 13.56 -12.52 10.54
CA ASP A 59 14.21 -12.19 11.83
C ASP A 59 13.94 -10.75 12.32
N ALA A 60 13.09 -10.00 11.62
CA ALA A 60 12.72 -8.65 12.00
C ALA A 60 11.94 -8.69 13.33
N SER A 61 12.54 -8.20 14.40
CA SER A 61 11.86 -8.10 15.69
C SER A 61 10.67 -7.12 15.61
N VAL A 62 9.59 -7.41 16.35
CA VAL A 62 8.35 -6.62 16.33
C VAL A 62 8.58 -5.19 16.84
N LEU A 63 9.49 -5.01 17.81
CA LEU A 63 9.78 -3.73 18.46
C LEU A 63 10.31 -2.64 17.51
N PRO A 64 11.37 -2.86 16.69
CA PRO A 64 11.86 -1.85 15.75
C PRO A 64 10.85 -1.51 14.65
N THR A 65 10.07 -2.49 14.19
CA THR A 65 9.01 -2.26 13.20
C THR A 65 7.90 -1.36 13.75
N LEU A 66 7.48 -1.57 15.00
CA LEU A 66 6.51 -0.70 15.67
C LEU A 66 7.07 0.71 15.94
N ALA A 67 8.35 0.82 16.31
CA ALA A 67 9.00 2.11 16.49
C ALA A 67 9.05 2.91 15.17
N ALA A 68 9.41 2.27 14.05
CA ALA A 68 9.39 2.90 12.73
C ALA A 68 7.96 3.35 12.33
N ALA A 69 6.95 2.52 12.59
CA ALA A 69 5.55 2.88 12.37
C ALA A 69 5.12 4.10 13.19
N PHE A 70 5.54 4.16 14.46
CA PHE A 70 5.25 5.29 15.34
C PHE A 70 5.91 6.60 14.86
N VAL A 71 7.18 6.54 14.45
CA VAL A 71 7.88 7.71 13.87
C VAL A 71 7.19 8.17 12.60
N CYS A 72 6.80 7.24 11.72
CA CYS A 72 6.05 7.56 10.51
C CYS A 72 4.72 8.26 10.82
N ALA A 73 3.95 7.76 11.81
CA ALA A 73 2.71 8.39 12.27
C ALA A 73 2.94 9.81 12.83
N LEU A 74 4.03 10.00 13.59
CA LEU A 74 4.38 11.29 14.16
C LEU A 74 4.76 12.32 13.07
N VAL A 75 5.56 11.91 12.08
CA VAL A 75 5.94 12.76 10.94
C VAL A 75 4.73 13.10 10.09
N TRP A 76 3.84 12.13 9.84
CA TRP A 76 2.59 12.37 9.14
C TRP A 76 1.74 13.43 9.84
N TRP A 77 1.57 13.32 11.16
CA TRP A 77 0.77 14.27 11.93
C TRP A 77 1.38 15.68 11.89
N ARG A 78 2.71 15.79 11.93
CA ARG A 78 3.42 17.07 11.92
C ARG A 78 3.43 17.74 10.56
N SER A 79 3.62 16.97 9.48
CA SER A 79 3.82 17.51 8.14
C SER A 79 2.51 17.64 7.36
N ARG A 80 1.48 16.85 7.68
CA ARG A 80 0.26 16.65 6.86
C ARG A 80 0.55 16.30 5.38
N ASN A 81 1.80 16.02 5.04
CA ASN A 81 2.27 15.67 3.71
C ASN A 81 2.54 14.17 3.65
N THR A 82 1.64 13.43 3.01
CA THR A 82 1.75 11.99 2.75
C THR A 82 3.08 11.56 2.12
N PRO A 83 3.63 12.23 1.08
CA PRO A 83 4.89 11.79 0.48
C PRO A 83 6.07 11.93 1.44
N VAL A 84 6.10 12.97 2.28
CA VAL A 84 7.15 13.17 3.28
C VAL A 84 7.08 12.08 4.36
N ALA A 85 5.87 11.73 4.81
CA ALA A 85 5.67 10.64 5.75
C ALA A 85 6.15 9.29 5.20
N LEU A 86 5.85 8.99 3.92
CA LEU A 86 6.28 7.76 3.27
C LEU A 86 7.81 7.67 3.15
N VAL A 87 8.46 8.74 2.68
CA VAL A 87 9.93 8.77 2.53
C VAL A 87 10.62 8.64 3.88
N THR A 88 10.14 9.35 4.91
CA THR A 88 10.72 9.27 6.26
C THR A 88 10.49 7.90 6.91
N GLY A 89 9.31 7.30 6.72
CA GLY A 89 9.03 5.93 7.14
C GLY A 89 9.95 4.91 6.45
N LEU A 90 10.20 5.07 5.16
CA LEU A 90 11.13 4.22 4.41
C LEU A 90 12.57 4.37 4.94
N LEU A 91 13.04 5.60 5.11
CA LEU A 91 14.40 5.87 5.61
C LEU A 91 14.61 5.32 7.02
N THR A 92 13.61 5.44 7.89
CA THR A 92 13.69 4.90 9.26
C THR A 92 13.66 3.38 9.29
N ALA A 93 12.82 2.73 8.47
CA ALA A 93 12.83 1.28 8.32
C ALA A 93 14.17 0.77 7.78
N TRP A 94 14.75 1.45 6.80
CA TRP A 94 16.07 1.13 6.25
C TRP A 94 17.19 1.29 7.29
N ALA A 95 17.19 2.39 8.04
CA ALA A 95 18.15 2.62 9.11
C ALA A 95 18.04 1.53 10.18
N ALA A 96 16.82 1.15 10.58
CA ALA A 96 16.58 0.08 11.54
C ALA A 96 17.08 -1.28 11.03
N LEU A 97 16.87 -1.58 9.75
CA LEU A 97 17.36 -2.80 9.12
C LEU A 97 18.90 -2.83 9.01
N SER A 98 19.54 -1.69 8.74
CA SER A 98 21.00 -1.60 8.59
C SER A 98 21.79 -1.76 9.89
N VAL A 99 21.12 -1.66 11.03
CA VAL A 99 21.72 -1.76 12.37
C VAL A 99 21.61 -3.19 12.94
N LEU A 100 20.80 -4.04 12.33
CA LEU A 100 20.64 -5.47 12.63
C LEU A 100 21.53 -6.32 11.73
#